data_AF-A0ABD3WWV2-F1
#
_entry.id   AF-A0ABD3WWV2-F1
#
_cell.length_a   1.000
_cell.length_b   1.000
_cell.length_c   1.000
_cell.angle_alpha   90.00
_cell.angle_beta   90.00
_cell.angle_gamma   90.00
#
_symmetry.space_group_name_H-M   'P 1'
#
loop_
_entity.id
_entity.type
_entity.pdbx_description
1 polymer ?
#
loop_
_entity_poly.entity_id
_entity_poly.type
_entity_poly.pdbx_seq_one_letter_code
_entity_poly.pdbx_strand_id
1 'polypeptide(L)'
;MESSFQIKYLESLSQGITEVYYNKRYCDVTISVEETKFECHKLILGAMSHYFNAMFSSGMRESRDNVITIQNVDKDTFKTLLKYLYTGDDLITMENVQHLLRVANMLQVKCLQEHCENFLSKSLSSENCLNIWKMASAIGCSKLVKKSWKYILENFVIIMELDEFDSFDVNDIISLIKDNDLNTSSEEMVCDAVIKWIQANPEGRKSQIDNLLTHIRFPFINTKYINKLKGIEILTDSGYFQELVKDLPIGMNEKASNLINSRILLPHQYQHRQEQVLCIVGTRSRHPNPQQTELKCFSYRRDSEYVMAKLPVEPGACFAVCCTKEDVYLSGGYHGQTLFLHYNGITNTWQQCESLKEGRFGHDMVLLNGIVYSIGGCSRSSQTLSSIECHTPQNSHNEIVGNLLLAVSFMASAAIRNKIFIFGGMLQDRTFSQNIQCFDIEKKTCKIVGSMPEMTSSASRVVVIDNMVYIFYREAGIMMFTEESGLIKVGTMPEFDHFGVVHHKGLILIVGCRNNQYSSLAFNPVTWKITEYTQTFKAAMCGYHCMNLVVSKQHMKNVELDDILGQAEAGILQ
;
A
#
# COMPACT_ATOMS: atom_id res chain seq x y z
N MET A 1 -17.26 22.52 28.28
CA MET A 1 -17.43 23.87 28.87
C MET A 1 -16.13 24.38 29.49
N GLU A 2 -15.35 23.57 30.22
CA GLU A 2 -14.05 23.98 30.79
C GLU A 2 -13.02 24.51 29.76
N SER A 3 -13.06 24.01 28.51
CA SER A 3 -12.18 24.47 27.44
C SER A 3 -12.38 25.94 27.03
N SER A 4 -13.56 26.53 27.26
CA SER A 4 -13.87 27.90 26.79
C SER A 4 -13.17 28.99 27.60
N PHE A 5 -13.00 28.80 28.91
CA PHE A 5 -12.36 29.80 29.77
C PHE A 5 -10.84 29.83 29.60
N GLN A 6 -10.22 28.66 29.42
CA GLN A 6 -8.78 28.57 29.18
C GLN A 6 -8.39 29.22 27.85
N ILE A 7 -9.20 29.05 26.79
CA ILE A 7 -8.95 29.70 25.49
C ILE A 7 -8.98 31.23 25.64
N LYS A 8 -10.01 31.79 26.29
CA LYS A 8 -10.11 33.24 26.52
C LYS A 8 -8.96 33.80 27.37
N TYR A 9 -8.51 33.03 28.37
CA TYR A 9 -7.36 33.41 29.17
C TYR A 9 -6.07 33.47 28.33
N LEU A 10 -5.82 32.45 27.51
CA LEU A 10 -4.67 32.40 26.61
C LEU A 10 -4.71 33.51 25.55
N GLU A 11 -5.89 33.82 25.00
CA GLU A 11 -6.10 34.95 24.07
C GLU A 11 -5.75 36.29 24.75
N SER A 12 -6.26 36.52 25.97
CA SER A 12 -5.98 37.75 26.72
C SER A 12 -4.49 37.88 27.07
N LEU A 13 -3.85 36.77 27.44
CA LEU A 13 -2.42 36.73 27.74
C LEU A 13 -1.58 37.01 26.48
N SER A 14 -1.93 36.41 25.35
CA SER A 14 -1.26 36.64 24.06
C SER A 14 -1.36 38.10 23.60
N GLN A 15 -2.54 38.71 23.74
CA GLN A 15 -2.75 40.14 23.46
C GLN A 15 -1.86 41.03 24.34
N GLY A 16 -1.81 40.77 25.65
CA GLY A 16 -0.95 41.51 26.57
C GLY A 16 0.53 41.39 26.23
N ILE A 17 1.01 40.17 25.90
CA ILE A 17 2.40 39.93 25.47
C ILE A 17 2.71 40.69 24.18
N THR A 18 1.78 40.70 23.24
CA THR A 18 1.90 41.42 21.97
C THR A 18 2.00 42.94 22.16
N GLU A 19 1.18 43.52 23.03
CA GLU A 19 1.24 44.96 23.36
C GLU A 19 2.56 45.35 24.00
N VAL A 20 3.08 44.52 24.91
CA VAL A 20 4.37 44.75 25.57
C VAL A 20 5.53 44.70 24.58
N TYR A 21 5.46 43.80 23.58
CA TYR A 21 6.42 43.73 22.48
C TYR A 21 6.46 44.99 21.63
N TYR A 22 5.30 45.48 21.15
CA TYR A 22 5.26 46.70 20.33
C TYR A 22 5.65 47.96 21.10
N ASN A 23 5.30 48.05 22.38
CA ASN A 23 5.64 49.19 23.24
C ASN A 23 7.04 49.11 23.85
N LYS A 24 7.78 48.00 23.65
CA LYS A 24 9.13 47.76 24.18
C LYS A 24 9.25 47.98 25.69
N ARG A 25 8.20 47.63 26.44
CA ARG A 25 8.18 47.78 27.92
C ARG A 25 8.75 46.53 28.57
N TYR A 26 9.50 46.68 29.67
CA TYR A 26 10.04 45.57 30.46
C TYR A 26 11.05 44.65 29.74
N CYS A 27 11.64 45.10 28.62
CA CYS A 27 12.70 44.35 27.96
C CYS A 27 13.94 44.23 28.86
N ASP A 28 14.41 43.00 29.05
CA ASP A 28 15.49 42.64 29.98
C ASP A 28 16.68 41.98 29.27
N VAL A 29 16.62 41.86 27.94
CA VAL A 29 17.71 41.37 27.09
C VAL A 29 17.66 42.03 25.71
N THR A 30 18.83 42.26 25.11
CA THR A 30 18.98 42.72 23.73
C THR A 30 19.69 41.65 22.91
N ILE A 31 19.08 41.21 21.81
CA ILE A 31 19.71 40.29 20.87
C ILE A 31 20.29 41.10 19.71
N SER A 32 21.58 40.99 19.47
CA SER A 32 22.28 41.56 18.33
C SER A 32 22.37 40.50 17.22
N VAL A 33 21.79 40.80 16.07
CA VAL A 33 21.89 39.97 14.86
C VAL A 33 22.42 40.87 13.75
N GLU A 34 23.56 40.49 13.17
CA GLU A 34 24.35 41.35 12.28
C GLU A 34 24.63 42.71 12.97
N GLU A 35 24.19 43.82 12.35
CA GLU A 35 24.30 45.19 12.87
C GLU A 35 23.02 45.66 13.58
N THR A 36 21.98 44.84 13.61
CA THR A 36 20.66 45.20 14.18
C THR A 36 20.48 44.69 15.60
N LYS A 37 19.89 45.52 16.46
CA LYS A 37 19.62 45.20 17.87
C LYS A 37 18.13 45.05 18.12
N PHE A 38 17.74 43.95 18.74
CA PHE A 38 16.36 43.59 19.07
C PHE A 38 16.18 43.53 20.59
N GLU A 39 15.39 44.44 21.15
CA GLU A 39 15.02 44.44 22.57
C GLU A 39 13.92 43.39 22.81
N CYS A 40 14.18 42.46 23.72
CA CYS A 40 13.37 41.25 23.93
C CYS A 40 13.20 40.96 25.44
N HIS A 41 12.40 39.92 25.72
CA HIS A 41 12.12 39.42 27.06
C HIS A 41 12.69 38.02 27.25
N LYS A 42 13.54 37.81 28.26
CA LYS A 42 14.12 36.49 28.60
C LYS A 42 13.04 35.45 28.86
N LEU A 43 11.93 35.85 29.50
CA LEU A 43 10.81 34.96 29.79
C LEU A 43 10.21 34.33 28.53
N ILE A 44 9.91 35.13 27.50
CA ILE A 44 9.27 34.64 26.26
C ILE A 44 10.26 33.79 25.46
N LEU A 45 11.50 34.27 25.32
CA LEU A 45 12.54 33.54 24.62
C LEU A 45 12.86 32.20 25.29
N GLY A 46 13.02 32.17 26.61
CA GLY A 46 13.28 30.94 27.36
C GLY A 46 12.08 29.98 27.39
N ALA A 47 10.84 30.48 27.40
CA ALA A 47 9.67 29.63 27.35
C ALA A 47 9.51 28.92 25.99
N MET A 48 9.87 29.59 24.89
CA MET A 48 9.63 29.10 23.53
C MET A 48 10.84 28.46 22.86
N SER A 49 12.06 28.72 23.34
CA SER A 49 13.31 28.23 22.80
C SER A 49 14.13 27.53 23.88
N HIS A 50 14.40 26.24 23.66
CA HIS A 50 15.28 25.48 24.56
C HIS A 50 16.71 26.02 24.56
N TYR A 51 17.18 26.53 23.42
CA TYR A 51 18.50 27.17 23.31
C TYR A 51 18.63 28.38 24.24
N PHE A 52 17.68 29.32 24.18
CA PHE A 52 17.70 30.49 25.06
C PHE A 52 17.48 30.11 26.53
N ASN A 53 16.61 29.15 26.82
CA ASN A 53 16.41 28.66 28.19
C ASN A 53 17.70 28.12 28.80
N ALA A 54 18.41 27.28 28.04
CA ALA A 54 19.70 26.73 28.45
C ALA A 54 20.75 27.83 28.61
N MET A 55 20.81 28.78 27.68
CA MET A 55 21.73 29.92 27.73
C MET A 55 21.52 30.76 29.00
N PHE A 56 20.28 31.16 29.30
CA PHE A 56 19.95 31.97 30.47
C PHE A 56 20.17 31.23 31.79
N SER A 57 20.05 29.89 31.80
CA SER A 57 20.21 29.06 32.99
C SER A 57 21.64 28.55 33.22
N SER A 58 22.55 28.69 32.24
CA SER A 58 23.89 28.08 32.26
C SER A 58 24.90 28.71 33.22
N GLY A 59 24.63 29.91 33.75
CA GLY A 59 25.58 30.65 34.61
C GLY A 59 26.83 31.19 33.89
N MET A 60 26.93 31.04 32.56
CA MET A 60 28.02 31.52 31.72
C MET A 60 27.96 33.05 31.50
N ARG A 61 28.95 33.63 30.82
CA ARG A 61 29.06 35.09 30.60
C ARG A 61 27.82 35.68 29.94
N GLU A 62 27.23 34.94 29.01
CA GLU A 62 26.01 35.24 28.27
C GLU A 62 24.75 35.28 29.16
N SER A 63 24.79 34.64 30.35
CA SER A 63 23.71 34.79 31.34
C SER A 63 23.78 36.10 32.12
N ARG A 64 24.97 36.73 32.16
CA ARG A 64 25.27 37.98 32.89
C ARG A 64 25.26 39.20 31.98
N ASP A 65 25.58 39.03 30.71
CA ASP A 65 25.53 40.08 29.70
C ASP A 65 24.07 40.30 29.23
N ASN A 66 23.65 41.57 29.19
CA ASN A 66 22.33 41.95 28.70
C ASN A 66 22.25 42.06 27.16
N VAL A 67 23.37 41.84 26.46
CA VAL A 67 23.47 41.87 25.01
C VAL A 67 24.04 40.55 24.51
N ILE A 68 23.28 39.81 23.70
CA ILE A 68 23.65 38.50 23.18
C ILE A 68 23.76 38.60 21.66
N THR A 69 24.90 38.20 21.11
CA THR A 69 25.11 38.22 19.65
C THR A 69 24.86 36.84 19.07
N ILE A 70 23.98 36.75 18.07
CA ILE A 70 23.72 35.51 17.33
C ILE A 70 24.37 35.64 15.95
N GLN A 71 25.17 34.64 15.60
CA GLN A 71 25.85 34.56 14.31
C GLN A 71 25.08 33.63 13.35
N ASN A 72 25.29 33.79 12.05
CA ASN A 72 24.70 32.95 10.98
C ASN A 72 23.16 33.00 10.89
N VAL A 73 22.56 34.14 11.22
CA VAL A 73 21.12 34.37 11.07
C VAL A 73 20.89 35.72 10.40
N ASP A 74 20.07 35.73 9.34
CA ASP A 74 19.69 36.96 8.65
C ASP A 74 18.77 37.82 9.53
N LYS A 75 18.97 39.14 9.54
CA LYS A 75 18.16 40.08 10.35
C LYS A 75 16.65 39.95 10.11
N ASP A 76 16.24 39.73 8.85
CA ASP A 76 14.83 39.67 8.44
C ASP A 76 14.17 38.36 8.85
N THR A 77 14.91 37.25 8.77
CA THR A 77 14.46 35.94 9.29
C THR A 77 14.33 35.98 10.79
N PHE A 78 15.31 36.56 11.50
CA PHE A 78 15.23 36.70 12.96
C PHE A 78 14.06 37.58 13.40
N LYS A 79 13.82 38.70 12.71
CA LYS A 79 12.67 39.57 12.97
C LYS A 79 11.34 38.83 12.78
N THR A 80 11.25 38.00 11.74
CA THR A 80 10.04 37.20 11.48
C THR A 80 9.84 36.12 12.56
N LEU A 81 10.92 35.43 12.95
CA LEU A 81 10.90 34.48 14.07
C LEU A 81 10.49 35.17 15.37
N LEU A 82 11.06 36.34 15.67
CA LEU A 82 10.73 37.10 16.86
C LEU A 82 9.25 37.48 16.86
N LYS A 83 8.74 38.03 15.75
CA LYS A 83 7.30 38.33 15.63
C LYS A 83 6.44 37.09 15.87
N TYR A 84 6.80 35.93 15.30
CA TYR A 84 6.11 34.66 15.55
C TYR A 84 6.11 34.26 17.03
N LEU A 85 7.24 34.42 17.74
CA LEU A 85 7.34 34.08 19.17
C LEU A 85 6.41 34.91 20.06
N TYR A 86 6.09 36.15 19.68
CA TYR A 86 5.23 37.04 20.46
C TYR A 86 3.76 36.99 20.02
N THR A 87 3.48 36.88 18.72
CA THR A 87 2.10 36.97 18.20
C THR A 87 1.49 35.63 17.83
N GLY A 88 2.31 34.63 17.50
CA GLY A 88 1.84 33.35 16.96
C GLY A 88 1.23 33.44 15.55
N ASP A 89 1.38 34.57 14.86
CA ASP A 89 0.81 34.76 13.52
C ASP A 89 1.51 33.91 12.46
N ASP A 90 0.74 33.43 11.49
CA ASP A 90 1.27 32.66 10.35
C ASP A 90 1.93 33.59 9.32
N LEU A 91 3.24 33.81 9.49
CA LEU A 91 4.07 34.63 8.61
C LEU A 91 4.89 33.79 7.64
N ILE A 92 4.60 32.50 7.51
CA ILE A 92 5.38 31.57 6.69
C ILE A 92 5.00 31.70 5.20
N THR A 93 6.00 31.84 4.36
CA THR A 93 5.91 31.89 2.89
C THR A 93 6.90 30.90 2.26
N MET A 94 6.73 30.56 0.99
CA MET A 94 7.66 29.65 0.29
C MET A 94 9.10 30.18 0.22
N GLU A 95 9.27 31.50 0.23
CA GLU A 95 10.60 32.15 0.20
C GLU A 95 11.29 32.12 1.56
N ASN A 96 10.53 32.35 2.66
CA ASN A 96 11.12 32.47 3.99
C ASN A 96 11.20 31.14 4.76
N VAL A 97 10.41 30.13 4.38
CA VAL A 97 10.26 28.88 5.16
C VAL A 97 11.57 28.12 5.32
N GLN A 98 12.44 28.14 4.30
CA GLN A 98 13.75 27.49 4.35
C GLN A 98 14.65 28.11 5.43
N HIS A 99 14.73 29.44 5.43
CA HIS A 99 15.54 30.18 6.40
C HIS A 99 14.93 30.05 7.80
N LEU A 100 13.61 30.18 7.93
CA LEU A 100 12.90 30.01 9.20
C LEU A 100 13.08 28.61 9.80
N LEU A 101 13.00 27.55 8.99
CA LEU A 101 13.19 26.19 9.47
C LEU A 101 14.62 25.97 9.98
N ARG A 102 15.62 26.48 9.28
CA ARG A 102 17.03 26.43 9.71
C ARG A 102 17.22 27.12 11.06
N VAL A 103 16.70 28.35 11.20
CA VAL A 103 16.84 29.12 12.44
C VAL A 103 16.01 28.50 13.58
N ALA A 104 14.81 27.99 13.30
CA ALA A 104 13.98 27.30 14.28
C ALA A 104 14.68 26.05 14.83
N ASN A 105 15.36 25.27 13.98
CA ASN A 105 16.15 24.12 14.42
C ASN A 105 17.38 24.56 15.23
N MET A 106 18.12 25.57 14.75
CA MET A 106 19.31 26.12 15.44
C MET A 106 18.97 26.66 16.83
N LEU A 107 17.91 27.45 16.95
CA LEU A 107 17.43 28.02 18.21
C LEU A 107 16.50 27.07 18.98
N GLN A 108 16.29 25.84 18.50
CA GLN A 108 15.46 24.82 19.16
C GLN A 108 14.03 25.30 19.50
N VAL A 109 13.39 26.01 18.57
CA VAL A 109 12.00 26.48 18.66
C VAL A 109 11.08 25.42 18.03
N LYS A 110 10.65 24.46 18.85
CA LYS A 110 9.95 23.26 18.38
C LYS A 110 8.59 23.55 17.70
N CYS A 111 7.80 24.47 18.24
CA CYS A 111 6.48 24.81 17.68
C CYS A 111 6.60 25.38 16.25
N LEU A 112 7.57 26.26 16.02
CA LEU A 112 7.83 26.85 14.71
C LEU A 112 8.39 25.79 13.75
N GLN A 113 9.29 24.93 14.20
CA GLN A 113 9.80 23.82 13.40
C GLN A 113 8.65 22.92 12.91
N GLU A 114 7.76 22.49 13.81
CA GLU A 114 6.61 21.65 13.45
C GLU A 114 5.65 22.36 12.48
N HIS A 115 5.46 23.67 12.63
CA HIS A 115 4.64 24.48 11.72
C HIS A 115 5.28 24.59 10.32
N CYS A 116 6.59 24.88 10.23
CA CYS A 116 7.34 24.88 8.98
C CYS A 116 7.33 23.51 8.29
N GLU A 117 7.54 22.42 9.05
CA GLU A 117 7.48 21.04 8.53
C GLU A 117 6.10 20.72 7.94
N ASN A 118 5.02 21.15 8.60
CA ASN A 118 3.66 20.96 8.12
C ASN A 118 3.35 21.80 6.87
N PHE A 119 3.85 23.04 6.80
CA PHE A 119 3.71 23.89 5.62
C PHE A 119 4.42 23.28 4.41
N LEU A 120 5.70 22.92 4.55
CA LEU A 120 6.47 22.24 3.49
C LEU A 120 5.85 20.92 3.08
N SER A 121 5.35 20.16 4.05
CA SER A 121 4.66 18.89 3.80
C SER A 121 3.36 19.01 3.00
N LYS A 122 2.74 20.20 2.99
CA LYS A 122 1.53 20.50 2.19
C LYS A 122 1.88 21.09 0.84
N SER A 123 3.02 21.77 0.71
CA SER A 123 3.47 22.39 -0.54
C SER A 123 4.36 21.47 -1.40
N LEU A 124 4.56 20.20 -1.02
CA LEU A 124 5.31 19.23 -1.83
C LEU A 124 4.74 19.11 -3.26
N SER A 125 5.59 19.38 -4.24
CA SER A 125 5.34 19.24 -5.68
C SER A 125 6.49 18.50 -6.36
N SER A 126 6.31 18.06 -7.61
CA SER A 126 7.35 17.42 -8.41
C SER A 126 8.63 18.28 -8.51
N GLU A 127 8.48 19.58 -8.69
CA GLU A 127 9.60 20.52 -8.85
C GLU A 127 10.35 20.81 -7.54
N ASN A 128 9.64 20.89 -6.41
CA ASN A 128 10.27 21.30 -5.14
C ASN A 128 10.67 20.12 -4.23
N CYS A 129 10.20 18.89 -4.50
CA CYS A 129 10.37 17.76 -3.61
C CYS A 129 11.84 17.43 -3.32
N LEU A 130 12.70 17.53 -4.35
CA LEU A 130 14.13 17.27 -4.24
C LEU A 130 14.82 18.29 -3.35
N ASN A 131 14.54 19.58 -3.56
CA ASN A 131 15.11 20.67 -2.77
C ASN A 131 14.66 20.59 -1.30
N ILE A 132 13.37 20.31 -1.07
CA ILE A 132 12.82 20.12 0.28
C ILE A 132 13.48 18.91 0.96
N TRP A 133 13.66 17.80 0.25
CA TRP A 133 14.32 16.61 0.80
C TRP A 133 15.79 16.86 1.16
N LYS A 134 16.57 17.44 0.26
CA LYS A 134 17.98 17.80 0.51
C LYS A 134 18.11 18.74 1.71
N MET A 135 17.27 19.77 1.75
CA MET A 135 17.22 20.71 2.87
C MET A 135 16.86 20.00 4.18
N ALA A 136 15.81 19.18 4.19
CA ALA A 136 15.37 18.46 5.38
C ALA A 136 16.44 17.49 5.89
N SER A 137 17.18 16.85 4.98
CA SER A 137 18.30 15.96 5.31
C SER A 137 19.45 16.74 5.96
N ALA A 138 19.82 17.90 5.40
CA ALA A 138 20.86 18.77 5.95
C ALA A 138 20.50 19.35 7.32
N ILE A 139 19.22 19.63 7.59
CA ILE A 139 18.74 20.16 8.87
C ILE A 139 18.56 19.03 9.92
N GLY A 140 18.37 17.78 9.49
CA GLY A 140 18.10 16.65 10.37
C GLY A 140 16.61 16.44 10.70
N CYS A 141 15.70 17.00 9.90
CA CYS A 141 14.25 16.88 10.09
C CYS A 141 13.72 15.50 9.65
N SER A 142 13.85 14.48 10.50
CA SER A 142 13.54 13.08 10.14
C SER A 142 12.10 12.85 9.64
N LYS A 143 11.11 13.60 10.15
CA LYS A 143 9.71 13.47 9.74
C LYS A 143 9.51 13.95 8.29
N LEU A 144 10.04 15.14 7.99
CA LEU A 144 9.95 15.74 6.67
C LEU A 144 10.76 14.92 5.65
N VAL A 145 11.97 14.47 6.00
CA VAL A 145 12.80 13.59 5.15
C VAL A 145 12.04 12.33 4.72
N LYS A 146 11.39 11.64 5.66
CA LYS A 146 10.61 10.43 5.34
C LYS A 146 9.45 10.73 4.39
N LYS A 147 8.75 11.84 4.60
CA LYS A 147 7.59 12.23 3.80
C LYS A 147 8.00 12.69 2.40
N SER A 148 9.05 13.50 2.27
CA SER A 148 9.57 13.94 0.98
C SER A 148 10.22 12.80 0.21
N TRP A 149 10.96 11.90 0.87
CA TRP A 149 11.51 10.70 0.24
C TRP A 149 10.41 9.80 -0.33
N LYS A 150 9.34 9.57 0.44
CA LYS A 150 8.18 8.82 -0.04
C LYS A 150 7.56 9.46 -1.29
N TYR A 151 7.43 10.78 -1.32
CA TYR A 151 6.93 11.50 -2.49
C TYR A 151 7.85 11.34 -3.71
N ILE A 152 9.18 11.35 -3.49
CA ILE A 152 10.18 11.10 -4.54
C ILE A 152 10.01 9.68 -5.11
N LEU A 153 9.84 8.68 -4.25
CA LEU A 153 9.61 7.30 -4.69
C LEU A 153 8.32 7.17 -5.50
N GLU A 154 7.25 7.86 -5.09
CA GLU A 154 5.94 7.83 -5.76
C GLU A 154 5.97 8.52 -7.13
N ASN A 155 6.76 9.57 -7.31
CA ASN A 155 6.83 10.38 -8.54
C ASN A 155 8.14 10.19 -9.34
N PHE A 156 8.86 9.09 -9.12
CA PHE A 156 10.20 8.86 -9.67
C PHE A 156 10.28 9.05 -11.20
N VAL A 157 9.25 8.63 -11.95
CA VAL A 157 9.21 8.77 -13.42
C VAL A 157 9.32 10.22 -13.85
N ILE A 158 8.61 11.14 -13.18
CA ILE A 158 8.66 12.57 -13.48
C ILE A 158 10.01 13.14 -13.03
N ILE A 159 10.49 12.70 -11.87
CA ILE A 159 11.72 13.20 -11.26
C ILE A 159 12.96 12.84 -12.09
N MET A 160 12.98 11.68 -12.74
CA MET A 160 14.06 11.28 -13.66
C MET A 160 14.23 12.25 -14.83
N GLU A 161 13.17 12.98 -15.20
CA GLU A 161 13.23 13.97 -16.29
C GLU A 161 13.71 15.35 -15.85
N LEU A 162 13.73 15.62 -14.54
CA LEU A 162 14.15 16.91 -13.99
C LEU A 162 15.67 17.05 -13.97
N ASP A 163 16.18 18.25 -14.29
CA ASP A 163 17.61 18.57 -14.26
C ASP A 163 18.17 18.44 -12.83
N GLU A 164 17.36 18.68 -11.80
CA GLU A 164 17.79 18.50 -10.41
C GLU A 164 18.12 17.04 -10.06
N PHE A 165 17.67 16.05 -10.84
CA PHE A 165 18.04 14.64 -10.64
C PHE A 165 19.54 14.42 -10.81
N ASP A 166 20.18 15.17 -11.71
CA ASP A 166 21.62 15.06 -11.94
C ASP A 166 22.45 15.51 -10.73
N SER A 167 21.83 16.25 -9.81
CA SER A 167 22.48 16.74 -8.60
C SER A 167 22.45 15.74 -7.42
N PHE A 168 21.89 14.54 -7.58
CA PHE A 168 21.95 13.50 -6.54
C PHE A 168 23.37 12.99 -6.31
N ASP A 169 23.66 12.63 -5.05
CA ASP A 169 24.90 11.94 -4.69
C ASP A 169 24.78 10.43 -4.96
N VAL A 170 25.93 9.76 -5.08
CA VAL A 170 26.01 8.30 -5.35
C VAL A 170 25.21 7.51 -4.30
N ASN A 171 25.34 7.85 -3.03
CA ASN A 171 24.66 7.15 -1.93
C ASN A 171 23.14 7.29 -1.98
N ASP A 172 22.66 8.43 -2.46
CA ASP A 172 21.22 8.71 -2.55
C ASP A 172 20.60 7.92 -3.69
N ILE A 173 21.28 7.85 -4.83
CA ILE A 173 20.86 7.00 -5.95
C ILE A 173 20.90 5.53 -5.58
N ILE A 174 21.95 5.07 -4.88
CA ILE A 174 21.99 3.69 -4.38
C ILE A 174 20.79 3.43 -3.47
N SER A 175 20.46 4.37 -2.58
CA SER A 175 19.31 4.25 -1.68
C SER A 175 17.99 4.21 -2.48
N LEU A 176 17.88 5.01 -3.54
CA LEU A 176 16.72 5.07 -4.43
C LEU A 176 16.52 3.77 -5.23
N ILE A 177 17.59 3.21 -5.81
CA ILE A 177 17.55 1.98 -6.60
C ILE A 177 17.21 0.78 -5.71
N LYS A 178 17.81 0.72 -4.51
CA LYS A 178 17.56 -0.34 -3.52
C LYS A 178 16.12 -0.39 -3.04
N ASP A 179 15.43 0.75 -3.01
CA ASP A 179 14.11 0.85 -2.41
C ASP A 179 13.04 0.09 -3.21
N ASN A 180 12.39 -0.90 -2.60
CA ASN A 180 11.32 -1.68 -3.24
C ASN A 180 10.08 -0.83 -3.59
N ASP A 181 9.87 0.27 -2.89
CA ASP A 181 8.69 1.11 -3.05
C ASP A 181 8.78 2.07 -4.25
N LEU A 182 9.94 2.20 -4.91
CA LEU A 182 10.12 3.05 -6.09
C LEU A 182 9.05 2.81 -7.15
N ASN A 183 8.46 3.89 -7.66
CA ASN A 183 7.46 3.83 -8.71
C ASN A 183 8.12 3.76 -10.09
N THR A 184 8.32 2.53 -10.59
CA THR A 184 8.72 2.27 -11.97
C THR A 184 7.84 1.22 -12.60
N SER A 185 7.65 1.31 -13.92
CA SER A 185 7.01 0.28 -14.74
C SER A 185 7.98 -0.86 -15.05
N SER A 186 9.28 -0.58 -15.23
CA SER A 186 10.29 -1.60 -15.52
C SER A 186 11.62 -1.30 -14.84
N GLU A 187 12.45 -2.33 -14.69
CA GLU A 187 13.86 -2.15 -14.30
C GLU A 187 14.68 -1.53 -15.44
N GLU A 188 14.18 -1.56 -16.67
CA GLU A 188 14.78 -0.84 -17.81
C GLU A 188 14.77 0.67 -17.57
N MET A 189 13.66 1.23 -17.06
CA MET A 189 13.61 2.65 -16.69
C MET A 189 14.59 3.01 -15.57
N VAL A 190 14.78 2.10 -14.60
CA VAL A 190 15.78 2.31 -13.54
C VAL A 190 17.18 2.34 -14.14
N CYS A 191 17.44 1.46 -15.10
CA CYS A 191 18.71 1.43 -15.83
C CYS A 191 18.92 2.70 -16.65
N ASP A 192 17.92 3.15 -17.42
CA ASP A 192 17.95 4.40 -18.18
C ASP A 192 18.22 5.61 -17.26
N ALA A 193 17.56 5.68 -16.09
CA ALA A 193 17.80 6.72 -15.09
C ALA A 193 19.25 6.77 -14.62
N VAL A 194 19.82 5.59 -14.31
CA VAL A 194 21.21 5.46 -13.87
C VAL A 194 22.17 5.87 -14.98
N ILE A 195 21.90 5.47 -16.21
CA ILE A 195 22.70 5.84 -17.38
C ILE A 195 22.66 7.35 -17.61
N LYS A 196 21.47 7.98 -17.57
CA LYS A 196 21.30 9.43 -17.70
C LYS A 196 22.12 10.18 -16.63
N TRP A 197 22.00 9.75 -15.38
CA TRP A 197 22.76 10.34 -14.28
C TRP A 197 24.28 10.15 -14.44
N ILE A 198 24.76 9.02 -14.95
CA ILE A 198 26.20 8.82 -15.22
C ILE A 198 26.65 9.75 -16.36
N GLN A 199 25.85 9.87 -17.42
CA GLN A 199 26.16 10.71 -18.59
C GLN A 199 26.27 12.20 -18.23
N ALA A 200 25.54 12.66 -17.21
CA ALA A 200 25.63 14.04 -16.72
C ALA A 200 27.00 14.40 -16.11
N ASN A 201 27.76 13.43 -15.57
CA ASN A 201 29.14 13.64 -15.12
C ASN A 201 30.01 12.38 -15.30
N PRO A 202 30.50 12.12 -16.52
CA PRO A 202 31.20 10.88 -16.85
C PRO A 202 32.55 10.74 -16.12
N GLU A 203 33.29 11.82 -15.91
CA GLU A 203 34.65 11.75 -15.34
C GLU A 203 34.64 11.39 -13.85
N GLY A 204 33.69 11.91 -13.06
CA GLY A 204 33.57 11.61 -11.64
C GLY A 204 32.82 10.32 -11.33
N ARG A 205 31.86 9.92 -12.17
CA ARG A 205 30.90 8.84 -11.86
C ARG A 205 31.27 7.47 -12.44
N LYS A 206 32.22 7.40 -13.39
CA LYS A 206 32.69 6.13 -13.99
C LYS A 206 33.16 5.10 -12.96
N SER A 207 33.83 5.54 -11.90
CA SER A 207 34.33 4.65 -10.83
C SER A 207 33.22 3.99 -9.98
N GLN A 208 31.99 4.51 -10.04
CA GLN A 208 30.87 4.07 -9.20
C GLN A 208 29.88 3.16 -9.94
N ILE A 209 30.12 2.91 -11.23
CA ILE A 209 29.23 2.14 -12.10
C ILE A 209 29.06 0.72 -11.55
N ASP A 210 30.15 0.02 -11.25
CA ASP A 210 30.08 -1.36 -10.75
C ASP A 210 29.22 -1.46 -9.48
N ASN A 211 29.35 -0.49 -8.56
CA ASN A 211 28.56 -0.45 -7.33
C ASN A 211 27.06 -0.21 -7.61
N LEU A 212 26.73 0.71 -8.52
CA LEU A 212 25.35 0.98 -8.92
C LEU A 212 24.70 -0.22 -9.62
N LEU A 213 25.43 -0.87 -10.53
CA LEU A 213 24.93 -2.02 -11.29
C LEU A 213 24.61 -3.22 -10.39
N THR A 214 25.34 -3.43 -9.28
CA THR A 214 25.01 -4.53 -8.33
C THR A 214 23.62 -4.38 -7.68
N HIS A 215 23.07 -3.16 -7.68
CA HIS A 215 21.76 -2.88 -7.09
C HIS A 215 20.61 -2.91 -8.11
N ILE A 216 20.91 -2.96 -9.41
CA ILE A 216 19.92 -3.12 -10.47
C ILE A 216 19.51 -4.59 -10.58
N ARG A 217 18.20 -4.84 -10.75
CA ARG A 217 17.64 -6.20 -10.79
C ARG A 217 17.69 -6.76 -12.21
N PHE A 218 18.90 -7.02 -12.71
CA PHE A 218 19.15 -7.55 -14.05
C PHE A 218 18.32 -8.78 -14.47
N PRO A 219 17.94 -9.74 -13.57
CA PRO A 219 17.08 -10.85 -13.94
C PRO A 219 15.71 -10.44 -14.52
N PHE A 220 15.27 -9.20 -14.29
CA PHE A 220 13.98 -8.68 -14.76
C PHE A 220 14.10 -7.74 -15.97
N ILE A 221 15.28 -7.62 -16.58
CA ILE A 221 15.52 -6.82 -17.78
C ILE A 221 15.36 -7.69 -19.03
N ASN A 222 14.70 -7.18 -20.07
CA ASN A 222 14.53 -7.93 -21.31
C ASN A 222 15.88 -8.12 -22.03
N THR A 223 16.12 -9.31 -22.57
CA THR A 223 17.34 -9.65 -23.33
C THR A 223 17.57 -8.73 -24.54
N LYS A 224 16.50 -8.21 -25.16
CA LYS A 224 16.60 -7.20 -26.22
C LYS A 224 17.21 -5.88 -25.74
N TYR A 225 16.78 -5.42 -24.56
CA TYR A 225 17.29 -4.19 -23.95
C TYR A 225 18.75 -4.38 -23.49
N ILE A 226 19.11 -5.54 -22.94
CA ILE A 226 20.51 -5.87 -22.59
C ILE A 226 21.43 -5.76 -23.83
N ASN A 227 20.95 -6.17 -25.00
CA ASN A 227 21.72 -6.00 -26.25
C ASN A 227 21.86 -4.54 -26.67
N LYS A 228 20.89 -3.67 -26.37
CA LYS A 228 21.00 -2.21 -26.56
C LYS A 228 22.04 -1.61 -25.60
N LEU A 229 22.09 -2.09 -24.36
CA LEU A 229 23.06 -1.64 -23.35
C LEU A 229 24.52 -1.97 -23.75
N LYS A 230 24.75 -3.06 -24.49
CA LYS A 230 26.08 -3.39 -25.03
C LYS A 230 26.63 -2.34 -26.01
N GLY A 231 25.79 -1.47 -26.54
CA GLY A 231 26.20 -0.36 -27.41
C GLY A 231 26.65 0.90 -26.67
N ILE A 232 26.56 0.94 -25.34
CA ILE A 232 26.93 2.11 -24.53
C ILE A 232 28.36 1.94 -24.01
N GLU A 233 29.29 2.74 -24.55
CA GLU A 233 30.75 2.65 -24.26
C GLU A 233 31.06 2.70 -22.75
N ILE A 234 30.32 3.52 -22.00
CA ILE A 234 30.50 3.71 -20.55
C ILE A 234 30.18 2.43 -19.75
N LEU A 235 29.28 1.58 -20.24
CA LEU A 235 28.92 0.33 -19.58
C LEU A 235 29.85 -0.83 -20.00
N THR A 236 30.36 -0.80 -21.23
CA THR A 236 31.30 -1.82 -21.73
C THR A 236 32.66 -1.79 -21.06
N ASP A 237 33.06 -0.66 -20.48
CA ASP A 237 34.30 -0.55 -19.69
C ASP A 237 34.19 -1.17 -18.29
N SER A 238 32.97 -1.46 -17.82
CA SER A 238 32.76 -2.00 -16.47
C SER A 238 32.97 -3.53 -16.43
N GLY A 239 33.81 -3.99 -15.50
CA GLY A 239 34.13 -5.41 -15.34
C GLY A 239 32.93 -6.24 -14.93
N TYR A 240 32.06 -5.67 -14.08
CA TYR A 240 30.85 -6.33 -13.60
C TYR A 240 29.82 -6.55 -14.71
N PHE A 241 29.59 -5.56 -15.59
CA PHE A 241 28.66 -5.73 -16.71
C PHE A 241 29.15 -6.79 -17.69
N GLN A 242 30.47 -6.87 -17.94
CA GLN A 242 31.03 -7.92 -18.79
C GLN A 242 30.87 -9.32 -18.19
N GLU A 243 31.02 -9.48 -16.87
CA GLU A 243 30.79 -10.75 -16.17
C GLU A 243 29.31 -11.13 -16.20
N LEU A 244 28.42 -10.17 -15.92
CA LEU A 244 26.97 -10.36 -15.95
C LEU A 244 26.46 -10.70 -17.36
N VAL A 245 27.06 -10.13 -18.40
CA VAL A 245 26.77 -10.45 -19.81
C VAL A 245 27.31 -11.81 -20.24
N LYS A 246 28.43 -12.29 -19.67
CA LYS A 246 28.98 -13.62 -19.93
C LYS A 246 28.12 -14.73 -19.30
N ASP A 247 27.55 -14.46 -18.14
CA ASP A 247 26.65 -15.38 -17.43
C ASP A 247 25.23 -15.42 -18.04
N LEU A 248 24.87 -14.45 -18.88
CA LEU A 248 23.63 -14.47 -19.65
C LEU A 248 23.79 -15.37 -20.90
N PRO A 249 23.04 -16.49 -21.02
CA PRO A 249 23.18 -17.39 -22.16
C PRO A 249 22.89 -16.66 -23.47
N ILE A 250 23.92 -16.50 -24.30
CA ILE A 250 23.82 -15.89 -25.62
C ILE A 250 23.01 -16.83 -26.51
N GLY A 251 21.75 -16.45 -26.73
CA GLY A 251 20.84 -17.07 -27.68
C GLY A 251 20.10 -18.29 -27.14
N MET A 252 18.89 -18.10 -26.62
CA MET A 252 17.88 -19.16 -26.55
C MET A 252 16.48 -18.60 -26.33
N ASN A 253 15.51 -19.25 -26.99
CA ASN A 253 14.10 -18.88 -27.17
C ASN A 253 13.35 -18.50 -25.87
N GLU A 254 12.29 -17.70 -26.04
CA GLU A 254 11.30 -17.21 -25.04
C GLU A 254 10.74 -18.24 -24.04
N LYS A 255 11.04 -19.53 -24.20
CA LYS A 255 10.64 -20.61 -23.27
C LYS A 255 11.66 -20.87 -22.14
N ALA A 256 12.90 -20.39 -22.25
CA ALA A 256 13.96 -20.63 -21.26
C ALA A 256 14.11 -19.53 -20.21
N SER A 257 13.49 -18.36 -20.40
CA SER A 257 13.38 -17.30 -19.38
C SER A 257 12.75 -17.81 -18.07
N ASN A 258 11.87 -18.81 -18.17
CA ASN A 258 11.28 -19.48 -17.00
C ASN A 258 12.27 -20.38 -16.22
N LEU A 259 13.38 -20.80 -16.83
CA LEU A 259 14.36 -21.68 -16.18
C LEU A 259 15.47 -20.92 -15.46
N ILE A 260 15.79 -19.68 -15.88
CA ILE A 260 16.81 -18.85 -15.23
C ILE A 260 16.36 -18.39 -13.83
N ASN A 261 15.05 -18.32 -13.57
CA ASN A 261 14.52 -18.12 -12.21
C ASN A 261 14.87 -19.25 -11.23
N SER A 262 15.35 -20.41 -11.69
CA SER A 262 15.53 -21.58 -10.85
C SER A 262 16.98 -21.89 -10.48
N ARG A 263 17.99 -21.43 -11.23
CA ARG A 263 19.39 -21.78 -10.93
C ARG A 263 20.35 -20.67 -11.31
N ILE A 264 21.05 -20.19 -10.26
CA ILE A 264 22.17 -19.26 -10.22
C ILE A 264 21.71 -17.82 -9.87
N LEU A 265 22.09 -17.40 -8.65
CA LEU A 265 21.82 -16.13 -7.93
C LEU A 265 20.56 -16.09 -7.05
N LEU A 266 20.74 -16.58 -5.81
CA LEU A 266 20.05 -16.21 -4.56
C LEU A 266 18.54 -15.89 -4.64
N PRO A 267 17.65 -16.85 -4.30
CA PRO A 267 16.19 -16.67 -4.31
C PRO A 267 15.65 -15.61 -3.33
N HIS A 268 16.51 -14.99 -2.51
CA HIS A 268 16.10 -14.12 -1.40
C HIS A 268 16.52 -12.65 -1.55
N GLN A 269 17.22 -12.25 -2.63
CA GLN A 269 17.74 -10.88 -2.76
C GLN A 269 17.04 -10.01 -3.80
N TYR A 270 16.33 -10.58 -4.78
CA TYR A 270 15.68 -9.80 -5.84
C TYR A 270 14.23 -10.22 -6.02
N GLN A 271 13.32 -9.65 -5.22
CA GLN A 271 11.89 -9.68 -5.54
C GLN A 271 11.61 -8.65 -6.64
N HIS A 272 10.61 -8.88 -7.50
CA HIS A 272 10.08 -7.81 -8.36
C HIS A 272 9.72 -6.59 -7.48
N ARG A 273 9.74 -5.37 -8.02
CA ARG A 273 9.10 -4.27 -7.30
C ARG A 273 7.60 -4.60 -7.23
N GLN A 274 7.17 -4.97 -6.04
CA GLN A 274 5.85 -5.51 -5.78
C GLN A 274 4.91 -4.40 -5.35
N GLU A 275 3.64 -4.55 -5.71
CA GLU A 275 2.58 -3.69 -5.23
C GLU A 275 1.42 -4.54 -4.72
N GLN A 276 0.87 -4.15 -3.58
CA GLN A 276 -0.37 -4.75 -3.11
C GLN A 276 -1.53 -4.08 -3.85
N VAL A 277 -2.38 -4.90 -4.48
CA VAL A 277 -3.58 -4.49 -5.19
C VAL A 277 -4.80 -5.23 -4.62
N LEU A 278 -5.94 -4.56 -4.67
CA LEU A 278 -7.24 -5.17 -4.43
C LEU A 278 -7.74 -5.82 -5.71
N CYS A 279 -7.82 -7.14 -5.76
CA CYS A 279 -8.44 -7.87 -6.85
C CYS A 279 -9.90 -8.20 -6.50
N ILE A 280 -10.81 -7.83 -7.41
CA ILE A 280 -12.23 -8.11 -7.34
C ILE A 280 -12.59 -9.02 -8.51
N VAL A 281 -13.18 -10.17 -8.20
CA VAL A 281 -13.50 -11.22 -9.18
C VAL A 281 -14.96 -11.60 -9.07
N GLY A 282 -15.72 -11.52 -10.15
CA GLY A 282 -17.12 -11.91 -10.13
C GLY A 282 -17.77 -11.84 -11.50
N THR A 283 -19.08 -12.10 -11.52
CA THR A 283 -19.86 -12.10 -12.76
C THR A 283 -20.74 -10.87 -12.85
N ARG A 284 -20.80 -10.24 -14.02
CA ARG A 284 -21.72 -9.11 -14.25
C ARG A 284 -23.18 -9.59 -14.25
N SER A 285 -24.06 -8.84 -13.58
CA SER A 285 -25.48 -9.20 -13.43
C SER A 285 -26.25 -9.15 -14.75
N ARG A 286 -27.09 -10.17 -14.97
CA ARG A 286 -28.32 -10.31 -15.80
C ARG A 286 -28.37 -9.76 -17.24
N HIS A 287 -27.59 -8.77 -17.66
CA HIS A 287 -27.51 -8.28 -19.05
C HIS A 287 -26.14 -7.64 -19.38
N PRO A 288 -25.59 -7.86 -20.60
CA PRO A 288 -26.07 -8.78 -21.64
C PRO A 288 -25.77 -10.25 -21.30
N ASN A 289 -26.51 -11.16 -21.93
CA ASN A 289 -26.25 -12.60 -21.91
C ASN A 289 -25.32 -12.89 -23.12
N PRO A 290 -24.26 -13.71 -23.00
CA PRO A 290 -23.85 -14.51 -21.84
C PRO A 290 -23.25 -13.67 -20.70
N GLN A 291 -23.49 -14.09 -19.45
CA GLN A 291 -22.78 -13.56 -18.29
C GLN A 291 -21.28 -13.74 -18.48
N GLN A 292 -20.51 -12.67 -18.27
CA GLN A 292 -19.05 -12.70 -18.34
C GLN A 292 -18.47 -12.42 -16.96
N THR A 293 -17.39 -13.15 -16.68
CA THR A 293 -16.55 -12.98 -15.50
C THR A 293 -15.61 -11.79 -15.73
N GLU A 294 -15.59 -10.88 -14.77
CA GLU A 294 -14.74 -9.70 -14.78
C GLU A 294 -13.74 -9.82 -13.62
N LEU A 295 -12.48 -9.48 -13.93
CA LEU A 295 -11.35 -9.45 -13.00
C LEU A 295 -10.82 -8.02 -13.00
N LYS A 296 -11.03 -7.31 -11.90
CA LYS A 296 -10.56 -5.93 -11.73
C LYS A 296 -9.59 -5.82 -10.59
N CYS A 297 -8.42 -5.29 -10.84
CA CYS A 297 -7.39 -5.10 -9.82
C CYS A 297 -7.09 -3.61 -9.65
N PHE A 298 -7.20 -3.11 -8.43
CA PHE A 298 -6.99 -1.70 -8.11
C PHE A 298 -5.78 -1.52 -7.19
N SER A 299 -4.89 -0.61 -7.55
CA SER A 299 -3.80 -0.21 -6.67
C SER A 299 -4.31 0.61 -5.47
N TYR A 300 -3.86 0.25 -4.27
CA TYR A 300 -4.10 1.04 -3.07
C TYR A 300 -3.33 2.37 -3.04
N ARG A 301 -2.27 2.52 -3.85
CA ARG A 301 -1.36 3.67 -3.82
C ARG A 301 -1.57 4.62 -4.99
N ARG A 302 -1.82 4.08 -6.19
CA ARG A 302 -1.73 4.80 -7.46
C ARG A 302 -3.08 5.12 -8.10
N ASP A 303 -4.17 4.68 -7.48
CA ASP A 303 -5.52 4.70 -8.06
C ASP A 303 -5.54 4.20 -9.53
N SER A 304 -4.64 3.27 -9.83
CA SER A 304 -4.42 2.72 -11.16
C SER A 304 -4.84 1.26 -11.21
N GLU A 305 -5.28 0.82 -12.38
CA GLU A 305 -5.73 -0.55 -12.59
C GLU A 305 -4.57 -1.47 -13.02
N TYR A 306 -4.48 -2.62 -12.37
CA TYR A 306 -3.61 -3.71 -12.79
C TYR A 306 -4.35 -4.60 -13.79
N VAL A 307 -3.77 -4.81 -14.97
CA VAL A 307 -4.41 -5.60 -16.03
C VAL A 307 -4.01 -7.07 -15.86
N MET A 308 -4.89 -7.81 -15.21
CA MET A 308 -4.77 -9.26 -15.08
C MET A 308 -5.06 -9.95 -16.41
N ALA A 309 -4.34 -11.02 -16.72
CA ALA A 309 -4.62 -11.83 -17.90
C ALA A 309 -6.07 -12.32 -17.92
N LYS A 310 -6.64 -12.40 -19.13
CA LYS A 310 -8.00 -12.90 -19.33
C LYS A 310 -8.10 -14.37 -18.97
N LEU A 311 -9.24 -14.78 -18.45
CA LEU A 311 -9.52 -16.18 -18.17
C LEU A 311 -9.45 -17.00 -19.46
N PRO A 312 -8.80 -18.18 -19.43
CA PRO A 312 -8.71 -19.06 -20.60
C PRO A 312 -10.05 -19.73 -20.91
N VAL A 313 -10.87 -19.97 -19.88
CA VAL A 313 -12.17 -20.64 -19.95
C VAL A 313 -13.14 -19.94 -19.03
N GLU A 314 -14.38 -19.75 -19.49
CA GLU A 314 -15.43 -19.06 -18.74
C GLU A 314 -16.09 -20.00 -17.71
N PRO A 315 -15.99 -19.72 -16.39
CA PRO A 315 -16.58 -20.59 -15.35
C PRO A 315 -18.11 -20.44 -15.22
N GLY A 316 -18.67 -19.30 -15.60
CA GLY A 316 -20.07 -18.93 -15.33
C GLY A 316 -20.28 -18.42 -13.91
N ALA A 317 -21.53 -18.29 -13.45
CA ALA A 317 -21.82 -17.82 -12.09
C ALA A 317 -21.48 -18.87 -11.02
N CYS A 318 -21.34 -18.40 -9.77
CA CYS A 318 -21.19 -19.24 -8.57
C CYS A 318 -19.94 -20.14 -8.57
N PHE A 319 -18.83 -19.69 -9.17
CA PHE A 319 -17.52 -20.28 -8.88
C PHE A 319 -17.00 -19.82 -7.51
N ALA A 320 -16.00 -20.52 -7.00
CA ALA A 320 -15.28 -20.14 -5.80
C ALA A 320 -13.86 -19.67 -6.14
N VAL A 321 -13.31 -18.79 -5.31
CA VAL A 321 -11.96 -18.27 -5.46
C VAL A 321 -11.26 -18.23 -4.11
N CYS A 322 -10.00 -18.64 -4.08
CA CYS A 322 -9.10 -18.36 -2.96
C CYS A 322 -7.74 -17.87 -3.51
N CYS A 323 -6.96 -17.18 -2.70
CA CYS A 323 -5.66 -16.66 -3.12
C CYS A 323 -4.56 -16.98 -2.11
N THR A 324 -3.33 -17.05 -2.61
CA THR A 324 -2.15 -16.80 -1.78
C THR A 324 -1.89 -15.29 -1.76
N LYS A 325 -0.70 -14.86 -1.33
CA LYS A 325 -0.30 -13.46 -1.48
C LYS A 325 -0.12 -13.06 -2.94
N GLU A 326 0.24 -13.99 -3.84
CA GLU A 326 0.65 -13.66 -5.21
C GLU A 326 -0.25 -14.35 -6.25
N ASP A 327 -0.76 -15.53 -5.95
CA ASP A 327 -1.48 -16.39 -6.87
C ASP A 327 -2.99 -16.43 -6.57
N VAL A 328 -3.78 -16.67 -7.61
CA VAL A 328 -5.23 -16.84 -7.51
C VAL A 328 -5.62 -18.25 -7.98
N TYR A 329 -6.50 -18.90 -7.23
CA TYR A 329 -7.11 -20.17 -7.61
C TYR A 329 -8.61 -19.98 -7.79
N LEU A 330 -9.13 -20.46 -8.90
CA LEU A 330 -10.55 -20.43 -9.23
C LEU A 330 -11.03 -21.85 -9.51
N SER A 331 -12.16 -22.25 -8.95
CA SER A 331 -12.74 -23.55 -9.28
C SER A 331 -14.25 -23.55 -9.40
N GLY A 332 -14.75 -24.50 -10.20
CA GLY A 332 -16.16 -24.76 -10.46
C GLY A 332 -16.89 -23.59 -11.12
N GLY A 333 -18.21 -23.56 -10.91
CA GLY A 333 -19.12 -22.59 -11.53
C GLY A 333 -20.16 -23.25 -12.41
N TYR A 334 -21.25 -22.54 -12.73
CA TYR A 334 -22.41 -23.12 -13.40
C TYR A 334 -22.09 -23.70 -14.79
N HIS A 335 -21.19 -23.06 -15.54
CA HIS A 335 -20.74 -23.53 -16.86
C HIS A 335 -19.50 -24.43 -16.76
N GLY A 336 -18.55 -24.09 -15.87
CA GLY A 336 -17.30 -24.81 -15.66
C GLY A 336 -17.28 -25.65 -14.39
N GLN A 337 -18.24 -26.55 -14.19
CA GLN A 337 -18.42 -27.23 -12.89
C GLN A 337 -17.20 -28.02 -12.40
N THR A 338 -16.43 -28.61 -13.31
CA THR A 338 -15.19 -29.34 -12.96
C THR A 338 -13.92 -28.50 -13.13
N LEU A 339 -14.05 -27.21 -13.49
CA LEU A 339 -12.94 -26.35 -13.83
C LEU A 339 -12.07 -26.09 -12.60
N PHE A 340 -10.75 -26.09 -12.78
CA PHE A 340 -9.79 -25.61 -11.80
C PHE A 340 -8.71 -24.81 -12.52
N LEU A 341 -8.58 -23.54 -12.18
CA LEU A 341 -7.62 -22.60 -12.77
C LEU A 341 -6.67 -22.07 -11.70
N HIS A 342 -5.41 -21.91 -12.09
CA HIS A 342 -4.36 -21.26 -11.31
C HIS A 342 -3.82 -20.07 -12.09
N TYR A 343 -3.82 -18.92 -11.46
CA TYR A 343 -3.17 -17.72 -11.95
C TYR A 343 -1.86 -17.51 -11.21
N ASN A 344 -0.78 -17.31 -11.97
CA ASN A 344 0.53 -16.95 -11.46
C ASN A 344 0.69 -15.42 -11.47
N GLY A 345 0.85 -14.83 -10.28
CA GLY A 345 0.97 -13.37 -10.12
C GLY A 345 2.26 -12.75 -10.62
N ILE A 346 3.30 -13.55 -10.79
CA ILE A 346 4.61 -13.10 -11.28
C ILE A 346 4.57 -12.99 -12.80
N THR A 347 4.14 -14.06 -13.46
CA THR A 347 4.11 -14.14 -14.94
C THR A 347 2.86 -13.51 -15.56
N ASN A 348 1.83 -13.20 -14.76
CA ASN A 348 0.53 -12.73 -15.22
C ASN A 348 -0.09 -13.69 -16.24
N THR A 349 -0.14 -14.98 -15.89
CA THR A 349 -0.68 -16.03 -16.78
C THR A 349 -1.59 -16.98 -16.03
N TRP A 350 -2.65 -17.41 -16.71
CA TRP A 350 -3.53 -18.48 -16.25
C TRP A 350 -3.08 -19.83 -16.80
N GLN A 351 -3.23 -20.86 -15.96
CA GLN A 351 -3.06 -22.25 -16.32
C GLN A 351 -4.27 -23.05 -15.82
N GLN A 352 -4.74 -23.99 -16.64
CA GLN A 352 -5.74 -24.97 -16.21
C GLN A 352 -5.03 -26.13 -15.51
N CYS A 353 -5.47 -26.44 -14.29
CA CYS A 353 -4.97 -27.57 -13.50
C CYS A 353 -5.81 -28.83 -13.75
N GLU A 354 -5.53 -29.90 -13.00
CA GLU A 354 -6.39 -31.08 -12.98
C GLU A 354 -7.82 -30.70 -12.55
N SER A 355 -8.80 -31.17 -13.31
CA SER A 355 -10.22 -30.91 -13.06
C SER A 355 -10.70 -31.52 -11.74
N LEU A 356 -11.65 -30.85 -11.07
CA LEU A 356 -12.32 -31.37 -9.87
C LEU A 356 -12.90 -32.78 -10.13
N LYS A 357 -12.75 -33.69 -9.16
CA LYS A 357 -13.35 -35.03 -9.18
C LYS A 357 -14.87 -34.96 -9.20
N GLU A 358 -15.44 -34.06 -8.39
CA GLU A 358 -16.87 -33.77 -8.37
C GLU A 358 -17.12 -32.34 -8.84
N GLY A 359 -17.77 -32.22 -10.00
CA GLY A 359 -18.15 -30.93 -10.54
C GLY A 359 -19.17 -30.22 -9.65
N ARG A 360 -18.90 -28.95 -9.33
CA ARG A 360 -19.67 -28.18 -8.34
C ARG A 360 -19.81 -26.69 -8.68
N PHE A 361 -20.86 -26.08 -8.15
CA PHE A 361 -21.08 -24.63 -8.12
C PHE A 361 -21.69 -24.21 -6.78
N GLY A 362 -21.50 -22.95 -6.37
CA GLY A 362 -21.96 -22.47 -5.07
C GLY A 362 -21.24 -23.14 -3.89
N HIS A 363 -20.08 -23.74 -4.13
CA HIS A 363 -19.14 -24.17 -3.09
C HIS A 363 -18.29 -22.98 -2.62
N ASP A 364 -17.48 -23.21 -1.59
CA ASP A 364 -16.48 -22.26 -1.14
C ASP A 364 -15.07 -22.89 -1.21
N MET A 365 -14.04 -22.04 -1.21
CA MET A 365 -12.64 -22.45 -1.27
C MET A 365 -11.83 -21.84 -0.15
N VAL A 366 -11.02 -22.65 0.51
CA VAL A 366 -10.00 -22.17 1.47
C VAL A 366 -8.63 -22.67 1.09
N LEU A 367 -7.64 -21.81 1.30
CA LEU A 367 -6.24 -22.16 1.18
C LEU A 367 -5.68 -22.41 2.58
N LEU A 368 -5.06 -23.58 2.78
CA LEU A 368 -4.39 -23.90 4.03
C LEU A 368 -3.13 -24.74 3.78
N ASN A 369 -2.00 -24.30 4.34
CA ASN A 369 -0.69 -24.95 4.20
C ASN A 369 -0.29 -25.24 2.74
N GLY A 370 -0.65 -24.33 1.81
CA GLY A 370 -0.37 -24.49 0.37
C GLY A 370 -1.31 -25.45 -0.37
N ILE A 371 -2.32 -25.99 0.32
CA ILE A 371 -3.33 -26.89 -0.25
C ILE A 371 -4.65 -26.14 -0.36
N VAL A 372 -5.31 -26.27 -1.50
CA VAL A 372 -6.61 -25.66 -1.77
C VAL A 372 -7.70 -26.67 -1.48
N TYR A 373 -8.71 -26.29 -0.68
CA TYR A 373 -9.83 -27.15 -0.34
C TYR A 373 -11.13 -26.58 -0.93
N SER A 374 -11.80 -27.37 -1.77
CA SER A 374 -13.13 -27.08 -2.32
C SER A 374 -14.19 -27.76 -1.47
N ILE A 375 -15.13 -27.00 -0.92
CA ILE A 375 -16.01 -27.46 0.18
C ILE A 375 -17.48 -27.35 -0.23
N GLY A 376 -18.19 -28.47 -0.23
CA GLY A 376 -19.64 -28.52 -0.45
C GLY A 376 -20.06 -28.03 -1.84
N GLY A 377 -21.16 -27.27 -1.90
CA GLY A 377 -21.74 -26.74 -3.13
C GLY A 377 -22.83 -27.64 -3.71
N CYS A 378 -23.17 -27.41 -4.97
CA CYS A 378 -24.19 -28.15 -5.72
C CYS A 378 -23.57 -28.81 -6.94
N SER A 379 -23.94 -30.06 -7.20
CA SER A 379 -23.57 -30.77 -8.43
C SER A 379 -24.46 -30.39 -9.61
N ARG A 380 -24.14 -30.92 -10.80
CA ARG A 380 -24.94 -30.74 -12.02
C ARG A 380 -26.42 -31.10 -11.86
N SER A 381 -26.72 -32.13 -11.06
CA SER A 381 -28.08 -32.59 -10.79
C SER A 381 -28.80 -31.74 -9.73
N SER A 382 -28.20 -30.63 -9.29
CA SER A 382 -28.69 -29.80 -8.17
C SER A 382 -28.77 -30.56 -6.84
N GLN A 383 -27.94 -31.59 -6.69
CA GLN A 383 -27.71 -32.24 -5.40
C GLN A 383 -26.67 -31.44 -4.62
N THR A 384 -26.99 -31.12 -3.37
CA THR A 384 -26.11 -30.45 -2.43
C THR A 384 -25.06 -31.46 -1.97
N LEU A 385 -23.80 -31.08 -2.10
CA LEU A 385 -22.64 -31.90 -1.81
C LEU A 385 -22.17 -31.68 -0.37
N SER A 386 -21.75 -32.75 0.28
CA SER A 386 -20.99 -32.71 1.54
C SER A 386 -19.50 -32.93 1.33
N SER A 387 -19.06 -33.33 0.13
CA SER A 387 -17.66 -33.65 -0.15
C SER A 387 -16.72 -32.46 0.03
N ILE A 388 -15.54 -32.74 0.59
CA ILE A 388 -14.42 -31.82 0.71
C ILE A 388 -13.29 -32.39 -0.13
N GLU A 389 -12.84 -31.62 -1.10
CA GLU A 389 -11.84 -32.05 -2.07
C GLU A 389 -10.60 -31.17 -1.94
N CYS A 390 -9.41 -31.76 -1.81
CA CYS A 390 -8.17 -31.01 -1.74
C CYS A 390 -7.42 -31.05 -3.08
N HIS A 391 -6.75 -29.95 -3.42
CA HIS A 391 -5.92 -29.79 -4.59
C HIS A 391 -4.57 -29.26 -4.17
N THR A 392 -3.50 -29.96 -4.57
CA THR A 392 -2.13 -29.46 -4.44
C THR A 392 -1.67 -28.90 -5.78
N PRO A 393 -1.56 -27.56 -5.94
CA PRO A 393 -1.23 -26.94 -7.22
C PRO A 393 0.13 -27.37 -7.78
N GLN A 394 1.08 -27.73 -6.91
CA GLN A 394 2.46 -28.07 -7.28
C GLN A 394 2.60 -29.49 -7.85
N ASN A 395 1.78 -30.44 -7.40
CA ASN A 395 1.91 -31.86 -7.73
C ASN A 395 0.78 -32.39 -8.63
N SER A 396 -0.16 -31.52 -9.05
CA SER A 396 -1.35 -31.90 -9.82
C SER A 396 -2.02 -33.14 -9.23
N HIS A 397 -2.33 -33.08 -7.94
CA HIS A 397 -3.02 -34.14 -7.24
C HIS A 397 -4.28 -33.59 -6.61
N ASN A 398 -5.40 -34.26 -6.89
CA ASN A 398 -6.68 -34.04 -6.22
C ASN A 398 -7.23 -35.32 -5.57
N GLU A 399 -7.78 -35.16 -4.37
CA GLU A 399 -8.46 -36.25 -3.65
C GLU A 399 -9.63 -35.72 -2.82
N ILE A 400 -10.64 -36.58 -2.61
CA ILE A 400 -11.70 -36.30 -1.64
C ILE A 400 -11.16 -36.67 -0.26
N VAL A 401 -11.01 -35.67 0.61
CA VAL A 401 -10.37 -35.82 1.92
C VAL A 401 -11.36 -36.12 3.04
N GLY A 402 -12.65 -35.87 2.81
CA GLY A 402 -13.68 -36.08 3.81
C GLY A 402 -15.03 -35.50 3.40
N ASN A 403 -15.99 -35.53 4.33
CA ASN A 403 -17.33 -35.02 4.13
C ASN A 403 -17.78 -34.14 5.29
N LEU A 404 -18.57 -33.12 4.99
CA LEU A 404 -19.36 -32.36 5.95
C LEU A 404 -20.44 -33.25 6.56
N LEU A 405 -20.85 -32.92 7.80
CA LEU A 405 -21.98 -33.59 8.44
C LEU A 405 -23.30 -33.19 7.78
N LEU A 406 -23.43 -31.91 7.42
CA LEU A 406 -24.54 -31.37 6.66
C LEU A 406 -24.01 -30.89 5.30
N ALA A 407 -24.55 -31.47 4.23
CA ALA A 407 -24.31 -31.00 2.87
C ALA A 407 -24.90 -29.59 2.73
N VAL A 408 -24.06 -28.63 2.35
CA VAL A 408 -24.45 -27.23 2.22
C VAL A 408 -23.90 -26.62 0.92
N SER A 409 -24.59 -25.62 0.39
CA SER A 409 -24.17 -24.74 -0.69
C SER A 409 -24.31 -23.27 -0.26
N PHE A 410 -23.66 -22.32 -0.95
CA PHE A 410 -23.70 -20.89 -0.60
C PHE A 410 -23.38 -20.65 0.88
N MET A 411 -22.32 -21.29 1.36
CA MET A 411 -21.78 -21.13 2.71
C MET A 411 -20.64 -20.10 2.70
N ALA A 412 -20.17 -19.74 3.89
CA ALA A 412 -18.83 -19.16 4.02
C ALA A 412 -17.96 -20.09 4.85
N SER A 413 -16.67 -20.13 4.52
CA SER A 413 -15.71 -20.99 5.18
C SER A 413 -14.43 -20.24 5.56
N ALA A 414 -13.78 -20.72 6.62
CA ALA A 414 -12.55 -20.16 7.14
C ALA A 414 -11.59 -21.28 7.52
N ALA A 415 -10.33 -21.15 7.12
CA ALA A 415 -9.26 -22.01 7.60
C ALA A 415 -8.54 -21.35 8.78
N ILE A 416 -8.42 -22.08 9.89
CA ILE A 416 -7.65 -21.66 11.07
C ILE A 416 -6.82 -22.86 11.51
N ARG A 417 -5.50 -22.68 11.61
CA ARG A 417 -4.56 -23.75 11.99
C ARG A 417 -4.77 -25.00 11.11
N ASN A 418 -5.18 -26.14 11.67
CA ASN A 418 -5.43 -27.39 10.92
C ASN A 418 -6.94 -27.72 10.80
N LYS A 419 -7.80 -26.72 10.92
CA LYS A 419 -9.26 -26.88 10.88
C LYS A 419 -9.90 -25.95 9.86
N ILE A 420 -10.96 -26.43 9.24
CA ILE A 420 -11.82 -25.67 8.34
C ILE A 420 -13.17 -25.51 9.03
N PHE A 421 -13.60 -24.27 9.21
CA PHE A 421 -14.90 -23.92 9.75
C PHE A 421 -15.84 -23.54 8.62
N ILE A 422 -17.09 -24.00 8.70
CA ILE A 422 -18.15 -23.77 7.72
C ILE A 422 -19.30 -23.11 8.46
N PHE A 423 -19.70 -21.94 8.00
CA PHE A 423 -20.72 -21.10 8.61
C PHE A 423 -21.99 -21.15 7.77
N GLY A 424 -22.96 -21.93 8.25
CA GLY A 424 -24.27 -22.10 7.63
C GLY A 424 -24.26 -22.66 6.22
N GLY A 425 -25.03 -22.02 5.34
CA GLY A 425 -25.27 -22.43 3.96
C GLY A 425 -26.66 -23.03 3.74
N MET A 426 -27.03 -23.13 2.48
CA MET A 426 -28.29 -23.68 1.99
C MET A 426 -28.25 -25.21 1.94
N LEU A 427 -29.25 -25.84 2.54
CA LEU A 427 -29.48 -27.29 2.54
C LEU A 427 -30.22 -27.73 1.26
N GLN A 428 -30.33 -29.04 1.07
CA GLN A 428 -31.01 -29.65 -0.10
C GLN A 428 -32.47 -29.21 -0.24
N ASP A 429 -33.18 -29.00 0.86
CA ASP A 429 -34.57 -28.54 0.91
C ASP A 429 -34.71 -27.02 0.73
N ARG A 430 -33.59 -26.33 0.45
CA ARG A 430 -33.47 -24.87 0.29
C ARG A 430 -33.67 -24.06 1.57
N THR A 431 -33.68 -24.71 2.73
CA THR A 431 -33.60 -24.02 4.02
C THR A 431 -32.14 -23.64 4.34
N PHE A 432 -31.94 -22.70 5.26
CA PHE A 432 -30.60 -22.27 5.69
C PHE A 432 -30.21 -22.94 7.00
N SER A 433 -29.06 -23.61 6.99
CA SER A 433 -28.46 -24.15 8.20
C SER A 433 -27.88 -23.02 9.04
N GLN A 434 -28.14 -23.07 10.34
CA GLN A 434 -27.48 -22.21 11.32
C GLN A 434 -26.21 -22.87 11.88
N ASN A 435 -25.98 -24.14 11.60
CA ASN A 435 -24.87 -24.88 12.21
C ASN A 435 -23.50 -24.36 11.74
N ILE A 436 -22.59 -24.28 12.70
CA ILE A 436 -21.17 -24.08 12.45
C ILE A 436 -20.52 -25.47 12.46
N GLN A 437 -20.05 -25.91 11.29
CA GLN A 437 -19.36 -27.19 11.14
C GLN A 437 -17.84 -26.95 11.19
N CYS A 438 -17.10 -27.90 11.78
CA CYS A 438 -15.65 -27.88 11.87
C CYS A 438 -15.11 -29.19 11.31
N PHE A 439 -14.39 -29.12 10.19
CA PHE A 439 -13.64 -30.22 9.63
C PHE A 439 -12.18 -30.16 10.12
N ASP A 440 -11.77 -31.19 10.85
CA ASP A 440 -10.39 -31.39 11.31
C ASP A 440 -9.63 -32.17 10.23
N ILE A 441 -8.61 -31.54 9.63
CA ILE A 441 -7.92 -32.09 8.47
C ILE A 441 -7.03 -33.27 8.85
N GLU A 442 -6.40 -33.24 10.02
CA GLU A 442 -5.54 -34.34 10.48
C GLU A 442 -6.36 -35.59 10.76
N LYS A 443 -7.51 -35.41 11.40
CA LYS A 443 -8.41 -36.51 11.75
C LYS A 443 -9.30 -36.93 10.60
N LYS A 444 -9.43 -36.10 9.56
CA LYS A 444 -10.40 -36.25 8.47
C LYS A 444 -11.85 -36.42 8.99
N THR A 445 -12.20 -35.72 10.07
CA THR A 445 -13.53 -35.81 10.72
C THR A 445 -14.21 -34.46 10.78
N CYS A 446 -15.53 -34.43 10.61
CA CYS A 446 -16.35 -33.23 10.77
C CYS A 446 -17.23 -33.31 12.04
N LYS A 447 -17.39 -32.18 12.74
CA LYS A 447 -18.28 -32.03 13.90
C LYS A 447 -19.02 -30.69 13.88
N ILE A 448 -20.18 -30.61 14.52
CA ILE A 448 -20.87 -29.33 14.79
C ILE A 448 -20.26 -28.71 16.04
N VAL A 449 -19.88 -27.43 15.97
CA VAL A 449 -19.18 -26.70 17.06
C VAL A 449 -19.93 -25.49 17.58
N GLY A 450 -21.05 -25.12 16.95
CA GLY A 450 -21.87 -24.00 17.38
C GLY A 450 -23.03 -23.74 16.42
N SER A 451 -23.78 -22.67 16.69
CA SER A 451 -24.89 -22.22 15.85
C SER A 451 -24.82 -20.71 15.66
N MET A 452 -25.21 -20.26 14.48
CA MET A 452 -25.41 -18.86 14.13
C MET A 452 -26.80 -18.39 14.58
N PRO A 453 -27.02 -17.07 14.77
CA PRO A 453 -28.34 -16.53 15.10
C PRO A 453 -29.37 -16.75 13.98
N GLU A 454 -30.68 -16.73 14.30
CA GLU A 454 -31.76 -17.06 13.35
C GLU A 454 -31.87 -16.16 12.11
N MET A 455 -31.24 -14.98 12.11
CA MET A 455 -31.36 -13.94 11.08
C MET A 455 -30.25 -13.96 10.02
N THR A 456 -29.79 -15.13 9.56
CA THR A 456 -28.66 -15.18 8.62
C THR A 456 -29.05 -15.83 7.29
N SER A 457 -29.42 -15.02 6.31
CA SER A 457 -29.57 -15.45 4.91
C SER A 457 -28.26 -15.93 4.25
N SER A 458 -28.42 -16.68 3.15
CA SER A 458 -27.47 -17.41 2.28
C SER A 458 -26.11 -16.79 1.93
N ALA A 459 -25.89 -15.52 2.20
CA ALA A 459 -24.72 -14.81 1.67
C ALA A 459 -23.97 -14.16 2.83
N SER A 460 -23.00 -14.91 3.36
CA SER A 460 -22.00 -14.38 4.27
C SER A 460 -20.64 -14.31 3.58
N ARG A 461 -19.84 -13.32 3.97
CA ARG A 461 -18.43 -13.24 3.57
C ARG A 461 -17.56 -13.26 4.81
N VAL A 462 -16.39 -13.86 4.68
CA VAL A 462 -15.53 -14.14 5.82
C VAL A 462 -14.12 -13.63 5.61
N VAL A 463 -13.53 -13.08 6.67
CA VAL A 463 -12.13 -12.67 6.73
C VAL A 463 -11.51 -13.25 7.99
N VAL A 464 -10.31 -13.81 7.87
CA VAL A 464 -9.53 -14.32 9.01
C VAL A 464 -8.41 -13.34 9.35
N ILE A 465 -8.34 -12.91 10.61
CA ILE A 465 -7.26 -12.06 11.15
C ILE A 465 -6.81 -12.67 12.48
N ASP A 466 -5.53 -13.02 12.61
CA ASP A 466 -4.94 -13.53 13.86
C ASP A 466 -5.74 -14.67 14.53
N ASN A 467 -6.20 -15.65 13.74
CA ASN A 467 -7.07 -16.77 14.16
C ASN A 467 -8.49 -16.37 14.61
N MET A 468 -8.90 -15.13 14.40
CA MET A 468 -10.28 -14.67 14.58
C MET A 468 -10.98 -14.61 13.23
N VAL A 469 -12.21 -15.12 13.16
CA VAL A 469 -13.01 -15.14 11.94
C VAL A 469 -14.06 -14.05 12.03
N TYR A 470 -14.01 -13.08 11.13
CA TYR A 470 -15.03 -12.05 11.00
C TYR A 470 -16.00 -12.43 9.90
N ILE A 471 -17.28 -12.52 10.25
CA ILE A 471 -18.36 -12.95 9.37
C ILE A 471 -19.28 -11.75 9.13
N PHE A 472 -19.44 -11.39 7.86
CA PHE A 472 -20.26 -10.27 7.40
C PHE A 472 -21.50 -10.81 6.71
N TYR A 473 -22.66 -10.41 7.20
CA TYR A 473 -23.95 -10.85 6.68
C TYR A 473 -24.60 -9.75 5.85
N ARG A 474 -25.33 -10.15 4.81
CA ARG A 474 -26.11 -9.22 3.99
C ARG A 474 -27.11 -8.40 4.80
N GLU A 475 -27.73 -8.99 5.82
CA GLU A 475 -28.67 -8.36 6.76
C GLU A 475 -27.96 -7.50 7.83
N ALA A 476 -26.93 -6.76 7.43
CA ALA A 476 -26.27 -5.76 8.26
C ALA A 476 -25.52 -6.27 9.52
N GLY A 477 -25.42 -7.57 9.80
CA GLY A 477 -24.71 -8.09 10.99
C GLY A 477 -23.21 -8.31 10.75
N ILE A 478 -22.38 -7.97 11.75
CA ILE A 478 -20.97 -8.39 11.81
C ILE A 478 -20.76 -9.24 13.06
N MET A 479 -20.35 -10.49 12.87
CA MET A 479 -20.03 -11.42 13.94
C MET A 479 -18.54 -11.75 13.92
N MET A 480 -17.98 -12.03 15.09
CA MET A 480 -16.62 -12.55 15.24
C MET A 480 -16.71 -13.93 15.87
N PHE A 481 -16.03 -14.91 15.29
CA PHE A 481 -15.91 -16.27 15.80
C PHE A 481 -14.47 -16.55 16.21
N THR A 482 -14.30 -17.12 17.41
CA THR A 482 -13.05 -17.75 17.84
C THR A 482 -13.32 -19.14 18.41
N GLU A 483 -12.33 -20.02 18.39
CA GLU A 483 -12.48 -21.36 18.99
C GLU A 483 -12.73 -21.30 20.50
N GLU A 484 -12.25 -20.27 21.18
CA GLU A 484 -12.32 -20.16 22.65
C GLU A 484 -13.62 -19.49 23.12
N SER A 485 -14.02 -18.40 22.48
CA SER A 485 -15.19 -17.60 22.87
C SER A 485 -16.46 -17.93 22.07
N GLY A 486 -16.35 -18.75 21.03
CA GLY A 486 -17.44 -19.00 20.10
C GLY A 486 -17.79 -17.75 19.29
N LEU A 487 -19.07 -17.58 18.98
CA LEU A 487 -19.57 -16.52 18.10
C LEU A 487 -20.08 -15.32 18.93
N ILE A 488 -19.57 -14.12 18.65
CA ILE A 488 -20.00 -12.87 19.29
C ILE A 488 -20.37 -11.80 18.25
N LYS A 489 -21.33 -10.93 18.57
CA LYS A 489 -21.69 -9.79 17.71
C LYS A 489 -20.74 -8.63 17.97
N VAL A 490 -20.06 -8.16 16.93
CA VAL A 490 -19.06 -7.07 17.04
C VAL A 490 -19.50 -5.79 16.34
N GLY A 491 -20.53 -5.82 15.50
CA GLY A 491 -21.01 -4.60 14.88
C GLY A 491 -22.19 -4.80 13.95
N THR A 492 -22.56 -3.71 13.31
CA THR A 492 -23.56 -3.68 12.23
C THR A 492 -23.10 -2.79 11.10
N MET A 493 -23.37 -3.18 9.86
CA MET A 493 -23.05 -2.42 8.65
C MET A 493 -24.32 -2.06 7.87
N PRO A 494 -24.30 -1.05 7.00
CA PRO A 494 -25.40 -0.81 6.08
C PRO A 494 -25.66 -2.00 5.16
N GLU A 495 -26.89 -2.14 4.66
CA GLU A 495 -27.23 -3.18 3.69
C GLU A 495 -26.53 -2.96 2.35
N PHE A 496 -26.04 -4.07 1.76
CA PHE A 496 -25.44 -4.11 0.44
C PHE A 496 -26.23 -5.03 -0.48
N ASP A 497 -26.35 -4.65 -1.75
CA ASP A 497 -26.95 -5.47 -2.79
C ASP A 497 -26.08 -6.72 -3.03
N HIS A 498 -24.78 -6.48 -3.21
CA HIS A 498 -23.70 -7.46 -3.28
C HIS A 498 -22.43 -6.82 -2.73
N PHE A 499 -21.64 -7.59 -1.99
CA PHE A 499 -20.38 -7.11 -1.42
C PHE A 499 -19.33 -8.23 -1.34
N GLY A 500 -18.08 -7.82 -1.35
CA GLY A 500 -16.93 -8.61 -0.95
C GLY A 500 -16.24 -7.94 0.24
N VAL A 501 -15.39 -8.71 0.91
CA VAL A 501 -14.65 -8.26 2.10
C VAL A 501 -13.20 -8.70 1.98
N VAL A 502 -12.28 -7.86 2.47
CA VAL A 502 -10.84 -8.16 2.43
C VAL A 502 -10.12 -7.49 3.60
N HIS A 503 -9.11 -8.15 4.15
CA HIS A 503 -8.24 -7.55 5.18
C HIS A 503 -7.12 -6.73 4.53
N HIS A 504 -7.03 -5.44 4.85
CA HIS A 504 -5.97 -4.53 4.39
C HIS A 504 -5.48 -3.63 5.55
N LYS A 505 -4.17 -3.69 5.85
CA LYS A 505 -3.49 -2.84 6.87
C LYS A 505 -4.20 -2.79 8.24
N GLY A 506 -4.69 -3.94 8.72
CA GLY A 506 -5.37 -4.02 10.02
C GLY A 506 -6.85 -3.57 9.98
N LEU A 507 -7.38 -3.22 8.82
CA LEU A 507 -8.80 -2.91 8.61
C LEU A 507 -9.43 -3.98 7.72
N ILE A 508 -10.73 -4.20 7.90
CA ILE A 508 -11.52 -5.03 6.98
C ILE A 508 -12.27 -4.09 6.04
N LEU A 509 -11.88 -4.08 4.77
CA LEU A 509 -12.56 -3.33 3.73
C LEU A 509 -13.77 -4.12 3.26
N ILE A 510 -14.91 -3.45 3.18
CA ILE A 510 -16.18 -3.95 2.64
C ILE A 510 -16.41 -3.17 1.37
N VAL A 511 -16.36 -3.85 0.22
CA VAL A 511 -16.48 -3.23 -1.09
C VAL A 511 -17.70 -3.80 -1.77
N GLY A 512 -18.58 -2.91 -2.23
CA GLY A 512 -19.96 -3.26 -2.46
C GLY A 512 -20.71 -2.32 -3.39
N CYS A 513 -21.89 -2.77 -3.84
CA CYS A 513 -22.93 -1.87 -4.33
C CYS A 513 -24.00 -1.69 -3.25
N ARG A 514 -24.36 -0.44 -2.98
CA ARG A 514 -25.45 -0.04 -2.08
C ARG A 514 -26.37 0.89 -2.83
N ASN A 515 -27.66 0.56 -2.92
CA ASN A 515 -28.66 1.35 -3.63
C ASN A 515 -28.24 1.67 -5.08
N ASN A 516 -27.66 0.68 -5.79
CA ASN A 516 -27.06 0.85 -7.13
C ASN A 516 -25.88 1.83 -7.24
N GLN A 517 -25.27 2.26 -6.14
CA GLN A 517 -24.04 3.06 -6.12
C GLN A 517 -22.88 2.28 -5.49
N TYR A 518 -21.67 2.48 -6.01
CA TYR A 518 -20.47 1.87 -5.42
C TYR A 518 -20.18 2.48 -4.06
N SER A 519 -19.92 1.64 -3.07
CA SER A 519 -19.59 2.07 -1.72
C SER A 519 -18.49 1.18 -1.15
N SER A 520 -17.55 1.83 -0.47
CA SER A 520 -16.44 1.20 0.22
C SER A 520 -16.46 1.65 1.69
N LEU A 521 -16.50 0.68 2.60
CA LEU A 521 -16.46 0.91 4.04
C LEU A 521 -15.24 0.21 4.62
N ALA A 522 -14.73 0.72 5.74
CA ALA A 522 -13.66 0.09 6.51
C ALA A 522 -14.17 -0.21 7.92
N PHE A 523 -14.18 -1.50 8.28
CA PHE A 523 -14.42 -1.96 9.65
C PHE A 523 -13.09 -2.10 10.38
N ASN A 524 -12.97 -1.45 11.55
CA ASN A 524 -11.80 -1.58 12.40
C ASN A 524 -12.03 -2.71 13.43
N PRO A 525 -11.29 -3.84 13.34
CA PRO A 525 -11.47 -4.99 14.23
C PRO A 525 -11.10 -4.72 15.70
N VAL A 526 -10.33 -3.66 15.99
CA VAL A 526 -9.91 -3.30 17.36
C VAL A 526 -10.96 -2.40 18.03
N THR A 527 -11.51 -1.44 17.29
CA THR A 527 -12.46 -0.45 17.86
C THR A 527 -13.92 -0.77 17.55
N TRP A 528 -14.17 -1.75 16.68
CA TRP A 528 -15.48 -2.16 16.17
C TRP A 528 -16.27 -1.04 15.48
N LYS A 529 -15.56 0.00 15.01
CA LYS A 529 -16.16 1.12 14.29
C LYS A 529 -16.07 0.90 12.78
N ILE A 530 -17.11 1.33 12.09
CA ILE A 530 -17.14 1.43 10.63
C ILE A 530 -16.91 2.89 10.25
N THR A 531 -16.03 3.11 9.28
CA THR A 531 -15.79 4.41 8.65
C THR A 531 -15.94 4.31 7.15
N GLU A 532 -16.31 5.39 6.47
CA GLU A 532 -16.24 5.44 5.02
C GLU A 532 -14.78 5.34 4.56
N TYR A 533 -14.55 4.62 3.48
CA TYR A 533 -13.22 4.51 2.87
C TYR A 533 -13.19 5.37 1.61
N THR A 534 -12.26 6.31 1.54
CA THR A 534 -12.27 7.37 0.52
C THR A 534 -11.98 6.89 -0.90
N GLN A 535 -11.32 5.74 -1.07
CA GLN A 535 -11.07 5.17 -2.40
C GLN A 535 -12.32 4.44 -2.90
N THR A 536 -12.76 4.79 -4.11
CA THR A 536 -13.91 4.15 -4.76
C THR A 536 -13.45 3.03 -5.68
N PHE A 537 -13.65 1.78 -5.25
CA PHE A 537 -13.44 0.61 -6.08
C PHE A 537 -14.71 0.35 -6.92
N LYS A 538 -14.62 0.50 -8.24
CA LYS A 538 -15.79 0.44 -9.13
C LYS A 538 -15.89 -0.93 -9.82
N ALA A 539 -16.84 -1.75 -9.39
CA ALA A 539 -17.06 -3.08 -9.94
C ALA A 539 -18.56 -3.42 -10.06
N ALA A 540 -19.10 -3.42 -11.29
CA ALA A 540 -20.50 -3.71 -11.59
C ALA A 540 -20.84 -5.21 -11.50
N MET A 541 -20.42 -5.89 -10.44
CA MET A 541 -20.47 -7.34 -10.34
C MET A 541 -21.53 -7.83 -9.34
N CYS A 542 -22.08 -9.01 -9.57
CA CYS A 542 -22.86 -9.76 -8.61
C CYS A 542 -22.02 -10.90 -8.05
N GLY A 543 -22.16 -11.18 -6.75
CA GLY A 543 -21.55 -12.37 -6.13
C GLY A 543 -20.02 -12.40 -6.19
N TYR A 544 -19.36 -11.24 -6.17
CA TYR A 544 -17.91 -11.16 -6.36
C TYR A 544 -17.11 -11.41 -5.08
N HIS A 545 -15.91 -11.93 -5.25
CA HIS A 545 -14.89 -12.14 -4.23
C HIS A 545 -13.93 -10.96 -4.24
N CYS A 546 -13.49 -10.51 -3.07
CA CYS A 546 -12.44 -9.51 -2.91
C CYS A 546 -11.22 -10.17 -2.28
N MET A 547 -10.05 -9.89 -2.82
CA MET A 547 -8.80 -10.48 -2.37
C MET A 547 -7.63 -9.52 -2.54
N ASN A 548 -6.64 -9.67 -1.68
CA ASN A 548 -5.42 -8.88 -1.73
C ASN A 548 -4.32 -9.67 -2.40
N LEU A 549 -3.83 -9.13 -3.51
CA LEU A 549 -2.75 -9.70 -4.27
C LEU A 549 -1.53 -8.78 -4.22
N VAL A 550 -0.37 -9.40 -4.21
CA VAL A 550 0.92 -8.76 -4.40
C VAL A 550 1.31 -9.05 -5.84
N VAL A 551 1.28 -8.02 -6.67
CA VAL A 551 1.54 -8.13 -8.10
C VAL A 551 2.84 -7.43 -8.47
N SER A 552 3.46 -7.89 -9.55
CA SER A 552 4.60 -7.20 -10.13
C SER A 552 4.16 -5.87 -10.75
N LYS A 553 4.84 -4.77 -10.40
CA LYS A 553 4.57 -3.43 -10.96
C LYS A 553 4.64 -3.38 -12.49
N GLN A 554 5.34 -4.33 -13.12
CA GLN A 554 5.50 -4.39 -14.58
C GLN A 554 4.20 -4.59 -15.36
N HIS A 555 3.15 -5.14 -14.74
CA HIS A 555 1.86 -5.31 -15.41
C HIS A 555 0.80 -4.29 -14.95
N MET A 556 1.20 -3.22 -14.23
CA MET A 556 0.32 -2.08 -13.98
C MET A 556 0.33 -1.12 -15.17
N LYS A 557 -0.87 -0.66 -15.55
CA LYS A 557 -1.01 0.42 -16.53
C LYS A 557 -1.14 1.75 -15.79
N ASN A 558 -0.31 2.71 -16.15
CA ASN A 558 -0.46 4.08 -15.67
C ASN A 558 -1.48 4.79 -16.56
N VAL A 559 -2.65 5.07 -16.00
CA VAL A 559 -3.75 5.74 -16.72
C VAL A 559 -3.33 7.11 -17.26
N GLU A 560 -2.47 7.84 -16.55
CA GLU A 560 -1.98 9.16 -16.98
C GLU A 560 -0.96 9.09 -18.14
N LEU A 561 -0.15 8.03 -18.25
CA LEU A 561 0.89 7.92 -19.28
C LEU A 561 0.33 7.46 -20.63
N ASP A 562 -0.65 6.56 -20.64
CA ASP A 562 -1.29 6.10 -21.88
C ASP A 562 -2.13 7.24 -22.51
N ASP A 563 -2.69 8.15 -21.71
CA ASP A 563 -3.39 9.34 -22.24
C ASP A 563 -2.41 10.38 -22.82
N ILE A 564 -1.24 10.59 -22.20
CA ILE A 564 -0.20 11.50 -22.72
C ILE A 564 0.46 10.92 -23.98
N LEU A 565 0.77 9.62 -23.98
CA LEU A 565 1.36 8.92 -25.15
C LEU A 565 0.33 8.73 -26.27
N GLY A 566 -0.94 8.47 -25.94
CA GLY A 566 -2.02 8.37 -26.91
C GLY A 566 -2.33 9.71 -27.60
N GLN A 567 -2.19 10.84 -26.89
CA GLN A 567 -2.27 12.17 -27.49
C GLN A 567 -1.04 12.50 -28.35
N ALA A 568 0.15 12.03 -27.96
CA ALA A 568 1.37 12.18 -28.77
C ALA A 568 1.32 11.36 -30.07
N GLU A 569 0.80 10.12 -30.03
CA GLU A 569 0.62 9.28 -31.23
C GLU A 569 -0.49 9.80 -32.16
N ALA A 570 -1.56 10.39 -31.61
CA ALA A 570 -2.61 11.02 -32.41
C ALA A 570 -2.15 12.33 -33.08
N GLY A 571 -1.18 13.04 -32.48
CA GLY A 571 -0.60 14.27 -33.04
C GLY A 571 0.46 14.06 -34.12
N ILE A 572 0.96 12.83 -34.32
CA ILE A 572 1.95 12.48 -35.36
C ILE A 572 1.27 11.91 -36.63
N LEU A 573 -0.04 11.62 -36.55
CA LEU A 573 -0.86 11.12 -37.67
C LEU A 573 -1.82 12.19 -38.26
N GLN A 574 -1.65 13.46 -37.91
CA GLN A 574 -2.21 14.63 -38.62
C GLN A 574 -1.08 15.51 -39.11
#